data_AF-A0ABC8U1Y3-F1
#
_entry.id   AF-A0ABC8U1Y3-F1
#
_cell.length_a   1.000
_cell.length_b   1.000
_cell.length_c   1.000
_cell.angle_alpha   90.00
_cell.angle_beta   90.00
_cell.angle_gamma   90.00
#
_symmetry.space_group_name_H-M   'P 1'
#
loop_
_entity.id
_entity.type
_entity.pdbx_description
1 polymer ?
#
loop_
_entity_poly.entity_id
_entity_poly.type
_entity_poly.pdbx_seq_one_letter_code
_entity_poly.pdbx_strand_id
1 'polypeptide(L)'
;MGIKLLLLTICLCDSICTFAYHVSSDGLVRIGLKRRHLDIDSINAARIKEVMHAKSPADINSNFDCPKEDFVYLKNYLDTQYYGEIGIGSPPQHFSVVFDTGSSNLWVPSSKCYFSIACYIHNKYRSRLSSTYTKIGKSCKIPYGSGSIHGFFSQDNTEVGDIVIRDQVFAEVSREGFFTFLLARFDGILGLGFQDRAVGRVTPVWYNMVLQGLVSKQIFSFWLNRDPKSPTGGEIIFGGVDWTHFRGDHIFVPVTRNGYWQIEVGDILIANNSTGLCEGGCAAIVDSGTSFLAGPTTIVAQINHAIGADGIVSIECKNAVTTYGDSIWAFLISGLQPEKVCFEVGLCLYDESQAIRSSIKMVGRSQKRSESAVCTLCEMIVFWIQVELKKQKTKEKVLKYVDELCEKLPNPGGKSFINCDNIATMPFVSFTIGDKSFPLSPEQYTIRVEGKCSTVCLSGFTALDVPSPQGSLWVLGNIFMGAYHTVFDFGNLRVGFAQSA
;
A
#
# COMPACT_ATOMS: atom_id res chain seq x y z
N MET A 1 25.35 42.48 71.48
CA MET A 1 24.86 41.71 70.31
C MET A 1 23.33 41.69 70.39
N GLY A 2 22.60 42.70 69.93
CA GLY A 2 22.34 43.06 68.53
C GLY A 2 21.04 42.37 68.03
N ILE A 3 19.86 42.83 68.47
CA ILE A 3 18.78 43.50 67.70
C ILE A 3 18.30 42.75 66.43
N LYS A 4 17.08 42.19 66.55
CA LYS A 4 15.90 42.20 65.65
C LYS A 4 16.04 42.01 64.13
N LEU A 5 15.34 40.95 63.67
CA LEU A 5 14.23 40.96 62.69
C LEU A 5 14.53 41.35 61.23
N LEU A 6 14.58 40.36 60.32
CA LEU A 6 14.02 40.49 58.97
C LEU A 6 13.72 39.12 58.31
N LEU A 7 12.43 38.91 58.00
CA LEU A 7 11.84 38.08 56.94
C LEU A 7 11.83 36.54 57.07
N LEU A 8 10.81 36.07 57.79
CA LEU A 8 9.98 34.93 57.38
C LEU A 8 9.18 35.34 56.13
N THR A 9 9.35 34.65 54.99
CA THR A 9 8.28 34.47 53.99
C THR A 9 8.66 33.41 52.94
N ILE A 10 7.81 32.38 52.85
CA ILE A 10 7.46 31.58 51.66
C ILE A 10 8.38 30.37 51.33
N CYS A 11 7.93 29.17 51.71
CA CYS A 11 7.60 28.09 50.76
C CYS A 11 7.05 26.87 51.51
N LEU A 12 5.77 26.93 51.88
CA LEU A 12 4.93 25.76 52.13
C LEU A 12 3.70 25.94 51.25
N CYS A 13 3.76 25.35 50.06
CA CYS A 13 2.60 24.98 49.26
C CYS A 13 2.87 23.58 48.73
N ASP A 14 2.41 22.58 49.48
CA ASP A 14 1.89 21.37 48.88
C ASP A 14 0.72 21.78 48.00
N SER A 15 0.84 21.59 46.69
CA SER A 15 -0.29 21.33 45.80
C SER A 15 0.24 20.85 44.46
N ILE A 16 0.18 19.53 44.29
CA ILE A 16 -0.25 18.88 43.04
C ILE A 16 0.48 19.45 41.81
N CYS A 17 1.69 18.96 41.55
CA CYS A 17 2.15 18.86 40.17
C CYS A 17 1.27 17.81 39.47
N THR A 18 0.08 18.22 39.04
CA THR A 18 -0.54 17.62 37.86
C THR A 18 0.52 17.71 36.77
N PHE A 19 1.00 16.56 36.31
CA PHE A 19 1.49 16.42 34.95
C PHE A 19 0.34 16.86 34.04
N ALA A 20 0.25 18.16 33.79
CA ALA A 20 -0.55 18.68 32.70
C ALA A 20 0.19 18.20 31.45
N TYR A 21 -0.23 17.05 30.95
CA TYR A 21 0.05 16.64 29.59
C TYR A 21 -0.33 17.84 28.72
N HIS A 22 0.67 18.40 28.04
CA HIS A 22 0.45 19.43 27.03
C HIS A 22 -0.23 18.73 25.85
N VAL A 23 -1.52 18.44 25.99
CA VAL A 23 -2.40 18.21 24.83
C VAL A 23 -2.39 19.54 24.09
N SER A 24 -2.03 19.52 22.81
CA SER A 24 -2.18 20.70 21.95
C SER A 24 -3.55 21.33 22.21
N SER A 25 -3.61 22.67 22.37
CA SER A 25 -4.84 23.36 22.80
C SER A 25 -6.05 23.14 21.89
N ASP A 26 -5.83 22.58 20.70
CA ASP A 26 -6.83 22.22 19.69
C ASP A 26 -7.35 20.77 19.80
N GLY A 27 -6.82 19.95 20.72
CA GLY A 27 -7.20 18.54 20.89
C GLY A 27 -6.78 17.64 19.73
N LEU A 28 -5.76 18.05 18.96
CA LEU A 28 -5.17 17.30 17.86
C LEU A 28 -3.84 16.69 18.28
N VAL A 29 -3.63 15.42 17.91
CA VAL A 29 -2.33 14.74 18.09
C VAL A 29 -1.61 14.79 16.75
N ARG A 30 -0.49 15.50 16.71
CA ARG A 30 0.28 15.78 15.49
C ARG A 30 1.61 15.05 15.51
N ILE A 31 1.92 14.34 14.42
CA ILE A 31 3.17 13.61 14.28
C ILE A 31 3.81 14.01 12.96
N GLY A 32 4.95 14.70 13.06
CA GLY A 32 5.79 15.01 11.90
C GLY A 32 6.37 13.74 11.30
N LEU A 33 6.29 13.63 9.97
CA LEU A 33 6.84 12.53 9.20
C LEU A 33 8.16 12.96 8.55
N LYS A 34 9.15 12.08 8.60
CA LYS A 34 10.38 12.20 7.83
C LYS A 34 10.19 11.48 6.49
N ARG A 35 10.73 12.09 5.42
CA ARG A 35 10.74 11.49 4.08
C ARG A 35 12.13 10.94 3.79
N ARG A 36 12.20 9.67 3.41
CA ARG A 36 13.37 9.01 2.84
C ARG A 36 13.35 9.16 1.33
N HIS A 37 14.46 9.62 0.76
CA HIS A 37 14.69 9.51 -0.68
C HIS A 37 14.95 8.04 -1.04
N LEU A 38 14.32 7.55 -2.10
CA LEU A 38 14.68 6.24 -2.64
C LEU A 38 16.08 6.36 -3.25
N ASP A 39 16.93 5.37 -2.98
CA ASP A 39 18.28 5.30 -3.53
C ASP A 39 18.39 4.10 -4.50
N ILE A 40 19.43 4.15 -5.34
CA ILE A 40 19.70 3.14 -6.37
C ILE A 40 19.89 1.76 -5.74
N ASP A 41 20.48 1.67 -4.54
CA ASP A 41 20.71 0.41 -3.85
C ASP A 41 19.40 -0.26 -3.41
N SER A 42 18.44 0.53 -2.90
CA SER A 42 17.10 0.06 -2.55
C SER A 42 16.33 -0.45 -3.78
N ILE A 43 16.46 0.24 -4.91
CA ILE A 43 15.83 -0.13 -6.19
C ILE A 43 16.44 -1.40 -6.77
N ASN A 44 17.77 -1.52 -6.73
CA ASN A 44 18.48 -2.71 -7.18
C ASN A 44 18.23 -3.92 -6.27
N ALA A 45 18.09 -3.71 -4.96
CA ALA A 45 17.75 -4.75 -4.01
C ALA A 45 16.33 -5.30 -4.24
N ALA A 46 15.37 -4.45 -4.61
CA ALA A 46 14.05 -4.89 -5.06
C ALA A 46 14.16 -5.82 -6.29
N ARG A 47 14.96 -5.43 -7.29
CA ARG A 47 15.19 -6.20 -8.53
C ARG A 47 15.87 -7.56 -8.28
N ILE A 48 16.90 -7.64 -7.44
CA ILE A 48 17.61 -8.90 -7.14
C ILE A 48 16.69 -9.88 -6.37
N LYS A 49 15.83 -9.35 -5.49
CA LYS A 49 14.92 -10.16 -4.68
C LYS A 49 13.84 -10.83 -5.53
N GLU A 50 13.32 -10.14 -6.53
CA GLU A 50 12.25 -10.67 -7.38
C GLU A 50 12.77 -11.77 -8.33
N VAL A 51 14.02 -11.68 -8.78
CA VAL A 51 14.71 -12.76 -9.54
C VAL A 51 14.92 -14.03 -8.68
N MET A 52 15.17 -13.89 -7.38
CA MET A 52 15.31 -15.03 -6.46
C MET A 52 13.97 -15.73 -6.19
N HIS A 53 12.85 -14.99 -6.15
CA HIS A 53 11.51 -15.56 -5.98
C HIS A 53 11.01 -16.28 -7.24
N ALA A 54 11.36 -15.81 -8.44
CA ALA A 54 11.06 -16.51 -9.69
C ALA A 54 11.76 -17.89 -9.82
N LYS A 55 12.79 -18.15 -9.00
CA LYS A 55 13.55 -19.42 -8.98
C LYS A 55 13.30 -20.31 -7.77
N SER A 56 12.44 -19.91 -6.83
CA SER A 56 12.20 -20.72 -5.63
C SER A 56 11.20 -21.84 -5.93
N PRO A 57 11.54 -23.13 -5.72
CA PRO A 57 10.56 -24.19 -5.75
C PRO A 57 9.54 -23.93 -4.63
N ALA A 58 8.26 -24.17 -4.90
CA ALA A 58 7.22 -24.15 -3.89
C ALA A 58 7.68 -24.89 -2.63
N ASP A 59 7.63 -24.22 -1.47
CA ASP A 59 7.89 -24.84 -0.17
C ASP A 59 6.92 -26.01 0.04
N ILE A 60 7.39 -27.21 -0.27
CA ILE A 60 6.74 -28.48 0.05
C ILE A 60 6.97 -28.75 1.53
N ASN A 61 5.88 -29.09 2.23
CA ASN A 61 5.77 -29.53 3.63
C ASN A 61 5.77 -28.45 4.72
N SER A 62 4.56 -27.92 4.99
CA SER A 62 4.08 -27.84 6.38
C SER A 62 2.57 -28.06 6.44
N ASN A 63 2.15 -29.14 7.12
CA ASN A 63 0.77 -29.43 7.48
C ASN A 63 0.30 -28.43 8.56
N PHE A 64 -0.09 -27.23 8.15
CA PHE A 64 -0.88 -26.33 8.99
C PHE A 64 -2.14 -25.93 8.23
N ASP A 65 -3.25 -26.51 8.68
CA ASP A 65 -4.60 -26.23 8.22
C ASP A 65 -5.01 -24.84 8.76
N CYS A 66 -4.69 -23.80 7.99
CA CYS A 66 -5.17 -22.44 8.24
C CYS A 66 -6.29 -22.15 7.22
N PRO A 67 -7.47 -21.67 7.66
CA PRO A 67 -8.52 -21.28 6.72
C PRO A 67 -7.96 -20.21 5.76
N LYS A 68 -8.01 -20.49 4.46
CA LYS A 68 -7.69 -19.52 3.41
C LYS A 68 -8.82 -18.50 3.32
N GLU A 69 -8.81 -17.50 4.20
CA GLU A 69 -9.51 -16.25 3.90
C GLU A 69 -8.72 -15.45 2.85
N ASP A 70 -9.41 -14.60 2.09
CA ASP A 70 -8.85 -13.87 0.97
C ASP A 70 -7.94 -12.71 1.45
N PHE A 71 -6.73 -13.02 1.89
CA PHE A 71 -5.74 -12.02 2.26
C PHE A 71 -5.02 -11.45 1.03
N VAL A 72 -5.13 -10.14 0.82
CA VAL A 72 -4.31 -9.43 -0.17
C VAL A 72 -3.03 -8.96 0.52
N TYR A 73 -1.90 -9.60 0.19
CA TYR A 73 -0.58 -9.22 0.70
C TYR A 73 0.12 -8.31 -0.31
N LEU A 74 -0.11 -7.00 -0.16
CA LEU A 74 0.27 -5.98 -1.15
C LEU A 74 1.71 -5.45 -1.01
N LYS A 75 2.50 -5.98 -0.08
CA LYS A 75 3.53 -5.15 0.56
C LYS A 75 4.98 -5.46 0.18
N ASN A 76 5.63 -4.42 -0.35
CA ASN A 76 7.07 -4.27 -0.43
C ASN A 76 7.48 -2.95 0.25
N TYR A 77 8.05 -3.03 1.46
CA TYR A 77 8.47 -1.84 2.21
C TYR A 77 9.79 -1.22 1.74
N LEU A 78 10.47 -1.81 0.74
CA LEU A 78 11.66 -1.19 0.14
C LEU A 78 11.33 0.15 -0.51
N ASP A 79 10.08 0.34 -0.91
CA ASP A 79 9.61 1.56 -1.56
C ASP A 79 9.05 2.58 -0.57
N THR A 80 8.87 2.25 0.71
CA THR A 80 8.25 3.15 1.70
C THR A 80 9.12 4.37 1.93
N GLN A 81 8.52 5.56 1.80
CA GLN A 81 9.23 6.83 1.89
C GLN A 81 8.98 7.56 3.21
N TYR A 82 7.89 7.30 3.93
CA TYR A 82 7.50 8.12 5.08
C TYR A 82 7.49 7.30 6.37
N TYR A 83 8.08 7.86 7.43
CA TYR A 83 8.10 7.28 8.76
C TYR A 83 8.08 8.38 9.82
N GLY A 84 7.54 8.07 10.99
CA GLY A 84 7.56 8.95 12.16
C GLY A 84 8.11 8.21 13.36
N GLU A 85 8.02 8.82 14.54
CA GLU A 85 8.57 8.27 15.78
C GLU A 85 7.44 7.90 16.76
N ILE A 86 7.63 6.79 17.47
CA ILE A 86 6.80 6.36 18.60
C ILE A 86 7.67 5.95 19.77
N GLY A 87 7.13 6.01 20.99
CA GLY A 87 7.74 5.44 22.19
C GLY A 87 7.03 4.16 22.63
N ILE A 88 7.75 3.17 23.13
CA ILE A 88 7.15 1.98 23.77
C ILE A 88 7.81 1.74 25.13
N GLY A 89 7.00 1.64 26.18
CA GLY A 89 7.44 1.37 27.54
C GLY A 89 7.54 2.60 28.45
N SER A 90 7.91 2.36 29.71
CA SER A 90 8.13 3.40 30.72
C SER A 90 9.46 3.16 31.46
N PRO A 91 10.50 4.00 31.26
CA PRO A 91 10.53 5.15 30.36
C PRO A 91 10.37 4.75 28.87
N PRO A 92 9.89 5.67 28.01
CA PRO A 92 9.70 5.40 26.58
C PRO A 92 11.00 4.97 25.88
N GLN A 93 10.92 3.90 25.09
CA GLN A 93 11.96 3.48 24.16
C GLN A 93 11.52 3.88 22.74
N HIS A 94 12.30 4.72 22.07
CA HIS A 94 11.89 5.33 20.80
C HIS A 94 12.18 4.42 19.59
N PHE A 95 11.24 4.39 18.64
CA PHE A 95 11.31 3.64 17.39
C PHE A 95 10.86 4.49 16.22
N SER A 96 11.59 4.44 15.12
CA SER A 96 11.10 4.95 13.84
C SER A 96 10.15 3.93 13.22
N VAL A 97 8.91 4.33 12.91
CA VAL A 97 7.90 3.42 12.36
C VAL A 97 7.18 3.98 11.14
N VAL A 98 6.77 3.09 10.26
CA VAL A 98 5.84 3.40 9.17
C VAL A 98 4.42 3.37 9.74
N PHE A 99 3.68 4.46 9.56
CA PHE A 99 2.24 4.51 9.85
C PHE A 99 1.50 3.95 8.64
N ASP A 100 0.92 2.75 8.78
CA ASP A 100 0.57 1.89 7.65
C ASP A 100 -0.93 1.55 7.66
N THR A 101 -1.71 2.19 6.80
CA THR A 101 -3.16 1.94 6.67
C THR A 101 -3.50 0.61 6.01
N GLY A 102 -2.55 -0.04 5.33
CA GLY A 102 -2.74 -1.38 4.74
C GLY A 102 -2.51 -2.54 5.72
N SER A 103 -2.14 -2.31 6.98
CA SER A 103 -1.96 -3.35 8.02
C SER A 103 -2.49 -2.91 9.37
N SER A 104 -2.64 -3.84 10.32
CA SER A 104 -3.31 -3.58 11.59
C SER A 104 -2.50 -3.91 12.84
N ASN A 105 -1.29 -4.49 12.70
CA ASN A 105 -0.44 -4.84 13.83
C ASN A 105 0.61 -3.74 14.07
N LEU A 106 0.89 -3.45 15.35
CA LEU A 106 2.13 -2.80 15.77
C LEU A 106 3.20 -3.87 15.99
N TRP A 107 4.40 -3.67 15.47
CA TRP A 107 5.55 -4.52 15.77
C TRP A 107 6.86 -3.73 15.72
N VAL A 108 7.81 -4.16 16.56
CA VAL A 108 9.17 -3.61 16.63
C VAL A 108 10.20 -4.73 16.89
N PRO A 109 11.49 -4.53 16.58
CA PRO A 109 12.53 -5.52 16.83
C PRO A 109 12.70 -5.77 18.33
N SER A 110 12.83 -7.04 18.71
CA SER A 110 13.04 -7.43 20.11
C SER A 110 14.52 -7.44 20.48
N SER A 111 14.84 -7.12 21.74
CA SER A 111 16.15 -7.43 22.33
C SER A 111 16.48 -8.93 22.35
N LYS A 112 15.48 -9.79 22.11
CA LYS A 112 15.60 -11.26 21.97
C LYS A 112 15.87 -11.70 20.53
N CYS A 113 16.07 -10.77 19.60
CA CYS A 113 16.47 -11.05 18.23
C CYS A 113 18.00 -11.19 18.13
N TYR A 114 18.49 -12.42 18.14
CA TYR A 114 19.94 -12.72 18.19
C TYR A 114 20.54 -13.05 16.81
N PHE A 115 19.73 -13.56 15.88
CA PHE A 115 20.26 -14.21 14.66
C PHE A 115 19.93 -13.47 13.36
N SER A 116 19.19 -12.34 13.42
CA SER A 116 18.89 -11.52 12.24
C SER A 116 19.79 -10.29 12.19
N ILE A 117 20.51 -10.08 11.09
CA ILE A 117 21.45 -8.97 10.90
C ILE A 117 20.74 -7.60 11.02
N ALA A 118 19.53 -7.48 10.51
CA ALA A 118 18.71 -6.26 10.63
C ALA A 118 18.49 -5.83 12.09
N CYS A 119 18.30 -6.78 13.03
CA CYS A 119 18.16 -6.47 14.46
C CYS A 119 19.44 -5.92 15.11
N TYR A 120 20.59 -5.92 14.43
CA TYR A 120 21.82 -5.29 14.92
C TYR A 120 21.94 -3.82 14.54
N ILE A 121 21.22 -3.38 13.51
CA ILE A 121 21.27 -2.01 12.98
C ILE A 121 20.03 -1.17 13.35
N HIS A 122 18.98 -1.81 13.87
CA HIS A 122 17.74 -1.18 14.31
C HIS A 122 17.65 -1.06 15.83
N ASN A 123 16.83 -0.11 16.29
CA ASN A 123 16.46 0.00 17.68
C ASN A 123 15.70 -1.26 18.12
N LYS A 124 15.91 -1.67 19.37
CA LYS A 124 15.33 -2.90 19.94
C LYS A 124 14.58 -2.62 21.22
N TYR A 125 13.38 -3.16 21.30
CA TYR A 125 12.58 -3.14 22.50
C TYR A 125 13.16 -4.07 23.57
N ARG A 126 13.42 -3.49 24.75
CA ARG A 126 13.96 -4.17 25.93
C ARG A 126 12.90 -4.20 27.02
N SER A 127 12.17 -5.30 27.10
CA SER A 127 11.08 -5.47 28.08
C SER A 127 11.54 -5.29 29.55
N ARG A 128 12.80 -5.60 29.87
CA ARG A 128 13.37 -5.46 31.22
C ARG A 128 13.57 -4.01 31.67
N LEU A 129 13.59 -3.06 30.73
CA LEU A 129 13.79 -1.64 31.03
C LEU A 129 12.48 -0.89 31.21
N SER A 130 11.34 -1.51 30.88
CA SER A 130 10.03 -0.90 30.99
C SER A 130 9.32 -1.35 32.27
N SER A 131 8.87 -0.40 33.09
CA SER A 131 8.08 -0.66 34.30
C SER A 131 6.62 -0.99 34.00
N THR A 132 6.12 -0.65 32.81
CA THR A 132 4.73 -0.88 32.38
C THR A 132 4.57 -2.12 31.51
N TYR A 133 5.66 -2.85 31.26
CA TYR A 133 5.65 -4.08 30.47
C TYR A 133 4.85 -5.20 31.13
N THR A 134 3.96 -5.81 30.35
CA THR A 134 3.24 -7.03 30.69
C THR A 134 3.54 -8.13 29.67
N LYS A 135 3.99 -9.28 30.16
CA LYS A 135 4.32 -10.44 29.32
C LYS A 135 3.04 -11.14 28.83
N ILE A 136 2.89 -11.27 27.50
CA ILE A 136 1.91 -12.17 26.87
C ILE A 136 2.60 -13.45 26.39
N GLY A 137 3.62 -13.34 25.53
CA GLY A 137 4.48 -14.46 25.11
C GLY A 137 3.90 -15.41 24.06
N LYS A 138 2.69 -15.14 23.54
CA LYS A 138 2.08 -15.93 22.45
C LYS A 138 2.82 -15.67 21.14
N SER A 139 3.35 -16.71 20.49
CA SER A 139 4.04 -16.59 19.21
C SER A 139 3.14 -16.07 18.09
N CYS A 140 3.73 -15.30 17.17
CA CYS A 140 3.04 -14.77 16.00
C CYS A 140 3.91 -14.85 14.75
N LYS A 141 3.25 -15.00 13.60
CA LYS A 141 3.84 -14.92 12.27
C LYS A 141 3.02 -13.90 11.48
N ILE A 142 3.62 -12.77 11.12
CA ILE A 142 2.95 -11.71 10.37
C ILE A 142 3.41 -11.80 8.90
N PRO A 143 2.54 -12.23 7.98
CA PRO A 143 2.84 -12.31 6.55
C PRO A 143 2.89 -10.95 5.87
N TYR A 144 3.82 -10.81 4.93
CA TYR A 144 4.00 -9.68 4.02
C TYR A 144 4.15 -10.19 2.59
N GLY A 145 3.96 -9.31 1.59
CA GLY A 145 4.02 -9.69 0.18
C GLY A 145 5.34 -10.38 -0.21
N SER A 146 6.43 -10.02 0.48
CA SER A 146 7.78 -10.52 0.18
C SER A 146 8.40 -11.38 1.29
N GLY A 147 7.59 -11.93 2.21
CA GLY A 147 8.05 -12.82 3.28
C GLY A 147 7.15 -12.82 4.52
N SER A 148 7.71 -13.18 5.68
CA SER A 148 6.99 -13.06 6.96
C SER A 148 7.95 -12.74 8.10
N ILE A 149 7.48 -11.97 9.07
CA ILE A 149 8.21 -11.73 10.33
C ILE A 149 7.68 -12.68 11.39
N HIS A 150 8.59 -13.15 12.25
CA HIS A 150 8.29 -14.07 13.33
C HIS A 150 8.65 -13.43 14.66
N GLY A 151 7.78 -13.62 15.64
CA GLY A 151 7.91 -12.99 16.94
C GLY A 151 6.96 -13.57 17.96
N PHE A 152 6.68 -12.77 18.98
CA PHE A 152 5.66 -13.07 19.99
C PHE A 152 5.02 -11.77 20.47
N PHE A 153 3.79 -11.85 20.96
CA PHE A 153 3.08 -10.70 21.49
C PHE A 153 3.57 -10.32 22.88
N SER A 154 3.58 -9.01 23.13
CA SER A 154 3.87 -8.34 24.39
C SER A 154 2.89 -7.18 24.56
N GLN A 155 2.71 -6.71 25.80
CA GLN A 155 1.87 -5.56 26.11
C GLN A 155 2.68 -4.52 26.85
N ASP A 156 2.54 -3.26 26.45
CA ASP A 156 3.16 -2.13 27.12
C ASP A 156 2.43 -0.82 26.77
N ASN A 157 2.78 0.28 27.41
CA ASN A 157 2.32 1.60 27.01
C ASN A 157 3.02 2.02 25.71
N THR A 158 2.28 2.64 24.80
CA THR A 158 2.80 3.20 23.54
C THR A 158 2.53 4.70 23.51
N GLU A 159 3.58 5.48 23.28
CA GLU A 159 3.52 6.94 23.11
C GLU A 159 3.52 7.27 21.62
N VAL A 160 2.57 8.10 21.19
CA VAL A 160 2.45 8.60 19.82
C VAL A 160 2.18 10.10 19.88
N GLY A 161 3.12 10.93 19.45
CA GLY A 161 3.05 12.37 19.68
C GLY A 161 3.12 12.67 21.18
N ASP A 162 2.14 13.40 21.71
CA ASP A 162 1.99 13.79 23.11
C ASP A 162 1.07 12.86 23.92
N ILE A 163 0.48 11.83 23.30
CA ILE A 163 -0.45 10.91 23.96
C ILE A 163 0.17 9.56 24.28
N VAL A 164 -0.26 8.99 25.42
CA VAL A 164 0.14 7.66 25.88
C VAL A 164 -1.06 6.72 25.80
N ILE A 165 -0.98 5.76 24.89
CA ILE A 165 -1.92 4.65 24.73
C ILE A 165 -1.52 3.55 25.70
N ARG A 166 -2.38 3.25 26.67
CA ARG A 166 -2.12 2.21 27.68
C ARG A 166 -2.43 0.82 27.15
N ASP A 167 -1.74 -0.18 27.71
CA ASP A 167 -2.03 -1.59 27.47
C ASP A 167 -2.05 -1.99 25.98
N GLN A 168 -1.19 -1.37 25.18
CA GLN A 168 -1.09 -1.67 23.76
C GLN A 168 -0.40 -3.02 23.57
N VAL A 169 -1.09 -3.95 22.91
CA VAL A 169 -0.50 -5.22 22.48
C VAL A 169 0.26 -5.02 21.17
N PHE A 170 1.51 -5.44 21.12
CA PHE A 170 2.36 -5.39 19.93
C PHE A 170 3.21 -6.65 19.80
N ALA A 171 3.76 -6.89 18.60
CA ALA A 171 4.66 -8.00 18.38
C ALA A 171 6.13 -7.59 18.58
N GLU A 172 6.83 -8.32 19.45
CA GLU A 172 8.28 -8.32 19.57
C GLU A 172 8.86 -9.26 18.50
N VAL A 173 9.52 -8.72 17.48
CA VAL A 173 10.10 -9.51 16.39
C VAL A 173 11.40 -10.16 16.86
N SER A 174 11.44 -11.49 16.82
CA SER A 174 12.61 -12.29 17.22
C SER A 174 13.40 -12.84 16.03
N ARG A 175 12.76 -12.95 14.87
CA ARG A 175 13.38 -13.36 13.62
C ARG A 175 12.66 -12.69 12.45
N GLU A 176 13.42 -11.95 11.68
CA GLU A 176 12.93 -11.41 10.41
C GLU A 176 13.18 -12.41 9.28
N GLY A 177 12.23 -12.48 8.34
CA GLY A 177 12.27 -13.44 7.25
C GLY A 177 13.37 -13.17 6.23
N PHE A 178 13.72 -11.92 5.89
CA PHE A 178 14.52 -11.63 4.68
C PHE A 178 15.13 -10.21 4.63
N PHE A 179 15.98 -9.96 3.62
CA PHE A 179 16.75 -8.74 3.31
C PHE A 179 15.99 -7.39 3.25
N THR A 180 14.66 -7.38 3.12
CA THR A 180 13.88 -6.12 2.97
C THR A 180 14.07 -5.17 4.16
N PHE A 181 14.23 -5.73 5.36
CA PHE A 181 14.43 -4.95 6.58
C PHE A 181 15.90 -4.59 6.82
N LEU A 182 16.86 -5.27 6.18
CA LEU A 182 18.29 -4.91 6.28
C LEU A 182 18.56 -3.52 5.68
N LEU A 183 17.77 -3.12 4.69
CA LEU A 183 17.86 -1.82 4.01
C LEU A 183 16.76 -0.84 4.44
N ALA A 184 15.92 -1.23 5.41
CA ALA A 184 14.93 -0.33 5.97
C ALA A 184 15.64 0.76 6.78
N ARG A 185 15.12 2.00 6.74
CA ARG A 185 15.56 3.09 7.63
C ARG A 185 14.60 3.36 8.79
N PHE A 186 13.62 2.47 8.94
CA PHE A 186 12.66 2.46 10.03
C PHE A 186 12.85 1.16 10.81
N ASP A 187 12.53 1.19 12.10
CA ASP A 187 12.66 0.05 13.01
C ASP A 187 11.45 -0.88 12.93
N GLY A 188 10.24 -0.34 12.76
CA GLY A 188 9.01 -1.13 12.81
C GLY A 188 7.84 -0.54 12.04
N ILE A 189 6.65 -1.08 12.28
CA ILE A 189 5.41 -0.64 11.62
C ILE A 189 4.32 -0.49 12.65
N LEU A 190 3.56 0.59 12.53
CA LEU A 190 2.34 0.84 13.26
C LEU A 190 1.16 0.74 12.28
N GLY A 191 0.43 -0.36 12.36
CA GLY A 191 -0.77 -0.59 11.56
C GLY A 191 -1.95 0.29 11.97
N LEU A 192 -2.58 0.94 10.98
CA LEU A 192 -3.77 1.78 11.10
C LEU A 192 -5.01 1.20 10.39
N GLY A 193 -4.94 -0.07 10.01
CA GLY A 193 -6.04 -0.84 9.47
C GLY A 193 -7.00 -1.38 10.53
N PHE A 194 -7.94 -2.24 10.10
CA PHE A 194 -9.02 -2.75 10.93
C PHE A 194 -8.61 -4.00 11.74
N GLN A 195 -9.23 -4.20 12.91
CA GLN A 195 -8.85 -5.24 13.87
C GLN A 195 -9.04 -6.68 13.34
N ASP A 196 -10.03 -6.90 12.49
CA ASP A 196 -10.29 -8.18 11.81
C ASP A 196 -9.10 -8.66 10.96
N ARG A 197 -8.22 -7.76 10.55
CA ARG A 197 -6.97 -8.07 9.83
C ARG A 197 -5.73 -8.14 10.72
N ALA A 198 -5.85 -7.81 12.01
CA ALA A 198 -4.74 -7.93 12.93
C ALA A 198 -4.44 -9.41 13.20
N VAL A 199 -3.19 -9.83 12.97
CA VAL A 199 -2.72 -11.16 13.37
C VAL A 199 -2.94 -11.32 14.87
N GLY A 200 -3.53 -12.45 15.26
CA GLY A 200 -3.90 -12.71 16.65
C GLY A 200 -5.14 -11.95 17.13
N ARG A 201 -5.83 -11.21 16.26
CA ARG A 201 -6.98 -10.33 16.57
C ARG A 201 -6.69 -9.30 17.66
N VAL A 202 -5.43 -8.89 17.78
CA VAL A 202 -5.00 -7.87 18.73
C VAL A 202 -5.59 -6.52 18.37
N THR A 203 -5.91 -5.71 19.38
CA THR A 203 -6.49 -4.37 19.18
C THR A 203 -5.44 -3.42 18.57
N PRO A 204 -5.69 -2.83 17.38
CA PRO A 204 -4.77 -1.86 16.78
C PRO A 204 -4.60 -0.59 17.63
N VAL A 205 -3.51 0.13 17.42
CA VAL A 205 -3.21 1.38 18.16
C VAL A 205 -4.35 2.40 18.04
N TRP A 206 -4.85 2.60 16.82
CA TRP A 206 -5.97 3.51 16.57
C TRP A 206 -7.23 3.16 17.37
N TYR A 207 -7.54 1.87 17.50
CA TYR A 207 -8.71 1.43 18.26
C TYR A 207 -8.54 1.76 19.75
N ASN A 208 -7.35 1.51 20.31
CA ASN A 208 -7.07 1.88 21.69
C ASN A 208 -7.07 3.39 21.92
N MET A 209 -6.59 4.21 20.97
CA MET A 209 -6.72 5.67 21.04
C MET A 209 -8.19 6.10 21.17
N VAL A 210 -9.07 5.54 20.33
CA VAL A 210 -10.51 5.85 20.34
C VAL A 210 -11.17 5.34 21.63
N LEU A 211 -10.94 4.08 22.01
CA LEU A 211 -11.55 3.46 23.19
C LEU A 211 -11.13 4.12 24.51
N GLN A 212 -9.90 4.66 24.57
CA GLN A 212 -9.38 5.36 25.74
C GLN A 212 -9.74 6.86 25.74
N GLY A 213 -10.47 7.36 24.73
CA GLY A 213 -10.88 8.77 24.65
C GLY A 213 -9.71 9.73 24.44
N LEU A 214 -8.64 9.29 23.77
CA LEU A 214 -7.41 10.08 23.57
C LEU A 214 -7.48 11.01 22.36
N VAL A 215 -8.54 10.92 21.55
CA VAL A 215 -8.73 11.72 20.34
C VAL A 215 -10.10 12.39 20.34
N SER A 216 -10.15 13.64 19.87
CA SER A 216 -11.37 14.47 19.87
C SER A 216 -12.39 14.03 18.82
N LYS A 217 -11.93 13.57 17.65
CA LYS A 217 -12.75 12.99 16.58
C LYS A 217 -12.21 11.63 16.18
N GLN A 218 -13.09 10.73 15.75
CA GLN A 218 -12.72 9.40 15.25
C GLN A 218 -12.25 9.48 13.79
N ILE A 219 -11.34 10.41 13.50
CA ILE A 219 -10.71 10.57 12.19
C ILE A 219 -9.20 10.72 12.38
N PHE A 220 -8.44 10.33 11.35
CA PHE A 220 -7.04 10.70 11.22
C PHE A 220 -6.74 11.08 9.78
N SER A 221 -5.74 11.93 9.57
CA SER A 221 -5.40 12.44 8.24
C SER A 221 -3.92 12.43 7.95
N PHE A 222 -3.60 12.29 6.67
CA PHE A 222 -2.24 12.32 6.14
C PHE A 222 -2.07 13.50 5.19
N TRP A 223 -1.01 14.25 5.45
CA TRP A 223 -0.39 15.15 4.49
C TRP A 223 1.03 14.66 4.21
N LEU A 224 1.29 14.25 2.97
CA LEU A 224 2.60 13.75 2.56
C LEU A 224 3.28 14.77 1.66
N ASN A 225 4.24 15.49 2.21
CA ASN A 225 4.95 16.52 1.47
C ASN A 225 5.81 15.90 0.36
N ARG A 226 5.65 16.43 -0.86
CA ARG A 226 6.36 15.97 -2.06
C ARG A 226 7.54 16.86 -2.42
N ASP A 227 7.73 18.01 -1.76
CA ASP A 227 8.91 18.85 -1.94
C ASP A 227 10.18 18.11 -1.42
N PRO A 228 11.13 17.77 -2.31
CA PRO A 228 12.37 17.10 -1.90
C PRO A 228 13.30 18.01 -1.07
N LYS A 229 13.09 19.33 -1.07
CA LYS A 229 13.92 20.29 -0.34
C LYS A 229 13.39 20.60 1.06
N SER A 230 12.16 20.20 1.36
CA SER A 230 11.55 20.48 2.65
C SER A 230 12.14 19.58 3.75
N PRO A 231 12.50 20.13 4.92
CA PRO A 231 12.90 19.33 6.07
C PRO A 231 11.73 18.51 6.65
N THR A 232 10.50 18.96 6.41
CA THR A 232 9.28 18.28 6.85
C THR A 232 8.77 17.38 5.73
N GLY A 233 8.90 16.07 5.94
CA GLY A 233 8.42 15.07 4.99
C GLY A 233 6.89 14.97 4.94
N GLY A 234 6.20 15.28 6.02
CA GLY A 234 4.74 15.28 6.07
C GLY A 234 4.23 15.38 7.50
N GLU A 235 2.94 15.16 7.69
CA GLU A 235 2.30 15.11 8.98
C GLU A 235 1.15 14.08 8.96
N ILE A 236 1.03 13.33 10.05
CA ILE A 236 -0.20 12.61 10.40
C ILE A 236 -0.84 13.28 11.60
N ILE A 237 -2.16 13.46 11.52
CA ILE A 237 -2.96 14.05 12.59
C ILE A 237 -4.00 13.02 13.04
N PHE A 238 -4.02 12.68 14.33
CA PHE A 238 -5.13 11.95 14.93
C PHE A 238 -6.08 12.92 15.61
N GLY A 239 -7.39 12.73 15.41
CA GLY A 239 -8.43 13.59 15.99
C GLY A 239 -8.88 14.74 15.10
N GLY A 240 -8.31 14.95 13.91
CA GLY A 240 -8.67 16.09 13.08
C GLY A 240 -7.92 16.17 11.75
N VAL A 241 -7.88 17.39 11.22
CA VAL A 241 -7.21 17.78 9.98
C VAL A 241 -6.57 19.16 10.17
N ASP A 242 -5.56 19.48 9.37
CA ASP A 242 -4.99 20.82 9.28
C ASP A 242 -5.36 21.46 7.94
N TRP A 243 -6.14 22.54 7.99
CA TRP A 243 -6.62 23.27 6.81
C TRP A 243 -5.49 23.87 5.96
N THR A 244 -4.29 24.03 6.51
CA THR A 244 -3.12 24.52 5.76
C THR A 244 -2.51 23.46 4.84
N HIS A 245 -2.87 22.18 5.01
CA HIS A 245 -2.33 21.05 4.26
C HIS A 245 -3.15 20.65 3.03
N PHE A 246 -4.27 21.33 2.75
CA PHE A 246 -5.10 21.05 1.59
C PHE A 246 -5.83 22.28 1.05
N ARG A 247 -6.39 22.14 -0.15
CA ARG A 247 -7.18 23.16 -0.83
C ARG A 247 -8.54 22.59 -1.23
N GLY A 248 -9.59 23.40 -1.07
CA GLY A 248 -10.97 22.99 -1.33
C GLY A 248 -11.50 22.00 -0.30
N ASP A 249 -12.65 21.40 -0.62
CA ASP A 249 -13.33 20.45 0.24
C ASP A 249 -12.91 19.00 -0.06
N HIS A 250 -12.94 18.13 0.95
CA HIS A 250 -12.76 16.69 0.75
C HIS A 250 -13.96 16.06 0.06
N ILE A 251 -13.69 15.26 -0.96
CA ILE A 251 -14.66 14.33 -1.54
C ILE A 251 -14.58 13.02 -0.75
N PHE A 252 -15.65 12.69 -0.04
CA PHE A 252 -15.74 11.48 0.76
C PHE A 252 -16.44 10.35 0.01
N VAL A 253 -15.86 9.14 0.08
CA VAL A 253 -16.45 7.90 -0.43
C VAL A 253 -16.47 6.83 0.67
N PRO A 254 -17.51 5.98 0.72
CA PRO A 254 -17.63 4.97 1.78
C PRO A 254 -16.58 3.86 1.63
N VAL A 255 -16.22 3.26 2.75
CA VAL A 255 -15.44 2.02 2.77
C VAL A 255 -16.35 0.88 2.31
N THR A 256 -15.96 0.17 1.25
CA THR A 256 -16.80 -0.85 0.60
C THR A 256 -16.68 -2.23 1.21
N ARG A 257 -15.55 -2.54 1.86
CA ARG A 257 -15.28 -3.85 2.45
C ARG A 257 -14.58 -3.70 3.80
N ASN A 258 -15.14 -4.34 4.82
CA ASN A 258 -14.51 -4.44 6.13
C ASN A 258 -13.13 -5.10 6.03
N GLY A 259 -12.16 -4.55 6.76
CA GLY A 259 -10.81 -5.07 6.84
C GLY A 259 -9.75 -4.17 6.25
N TYR A 260 -10.07 -3.46 5.17
CA TYR A 260 -9.15 -2.52 4.53
C TYR A 260 -9.82 -1.16 4.41
N TRP A 261 -9.00 -0.11 4.29
CA TRP A 261 -9.46 1.19 3.80
C TRP A 261 -9.69 1.10 2.29
N GLN A 262 -10.66 0.26 1.91
CA GLN A 262 -11.02 -0.06 0.54
C GLN A 262 -12.19 0.81 0.10
N ILE A 263 -12.05 1.46 -1.04
CA ILE A 263 -13.07 2.29 -1.67
C ILE A 263 -13.41 1.73 -3.06
N GLU A 264 -14.53 2.18 -3.62
CA GLU A 264 -14.82 2.00 -5.04
C GLU A 264 -14.13 3.10 -5.84
N VAL A 265 -13.51 2.71 -6.95
CA VAL A 265 -12.95 3.62 -7.95
C VAL A 265 -13.60 3.30 -9.30
N GLY A 266 -14.03 4.34 -10.00
CA GLY A 266 -14.53 4.23 -11.36
C GLY A 266 -13.39 4.11 -12.36
N ASP A 267 -13.59 4.67 -13.53
CA ASP A 267 -12.66 4.54 -14.64
C ASP A 267 -11.31 5.24 -14.39
N ILE A 268 -10.27 4.67 -14.98
CA ILE A 268 -8.91 5.20 -14.99
C ILE A 268 -8.66 5.74 -16.39
N LEU A 269 -8.32 7.02 -16.48
CA LEU A 269 -8.16 7.74 -17.74
C LEU A 269 -6.69 8.03 -18.00
N ILE A 270 -6.24 7.81 -19.23
CA ILE A 270 -4.95 8.29 -19.73
C ILE A 270 -5.22 9.49 -20.63
N ALA A 271 -4.72 10.66 -20.22
CA ALA A 271 -5.24 11.96 -20.65
C ALA A 271 -6.76 12.03 -20.44
N ASN A 272 -7.55 11.90 -21.51
CA ASN A 272 -9.01 11.88 -21.46
C ASN A 272 -9.61 10.58 -22.02
N ASN A 273 -8.79 9.56 -22.25
CA ASN A 273 -9.22 8.29 -22.83
C ASN A 273 -9.36 7.22 -21.75
N SER A 274 -10.49 6.51 -21.76
CA SER A 274 -10.72 5.34 -20.91
C SER A 274 -9.71 4.23 -21.14
N THR A 275 -9.32 3.57 -20.06
CA THR A 275 -8.57 2.30 -20.06
C THR A 275 -9.49 1.08 -20.08
N GLY A 276 -10.80 1.29 -19.95
CA GLY A 276 -11.87 0.32 -20.19
C GLY A 276 -12.22 -0.58 -19.02
N LEU A 277 -11.24 -1.08 -18.28
CA LEU A 277 -11.44 -2.17 -17.32
C LEU A 277 -12.28 -1.73 -16.10
N CYS A 278 -12.06 -0.50 -15.63
CA CYS A 278 -12.71 0.03 -14.44
C CYS A 278 -13.93 0.91 -14.75
N GLU A 279 -14.45 0.91 -15.99
CA GLU A 279 -15.69 1.62 -16.35
C GLU A 279 -16.87 1.16 -15.47
N GLY A 280 -16.94 -0.14 -15.15
CA GLY A 280 -17.97 -0.74 -14.31
C GLY A 280 -17.64 -0.75 -12.80
N GLY A 281 -16.59 -0.04 -12.39
CA GLY A 281 -16.11 -0.02 -11.02
C GLY A 281 -14.99 -1.03 -10.76
N CYS A 282 -13.96 -0.57 -10.06
CA CYS A 282 -12.87 -1.35 -9.49
C CYS A 282 -12.80 -1.08 -7.99
N ALA A 283 -12.13 -1.95 -7.25
CA ALA A 283 -11.79 -1.67 -5.86
C ALA A 283 -10.45 -0.93 -5.80
N ALA A 284 -10.25 -0.09 -4.77
CA ALA A 284 -8.93 0.44 -4.45
C ALA A 284 -8.70 0.44 -2.94
N ILE A 285 -7.51 0.03 -2.49
CA ILE A 285 -7.06 0.19 -1.11
C ILE A 285 -6.18 1.42 -1.00
N VAL A 286 -6.47 2.29 -0.04
CA VAL A 286 -5.67 3.49 0.24
C VAL A 286 -4.61 3.13 1.29
N ASP A 287 -3.33 3.07 0.88
CA ASP A 287 -2.25 2.44 1.65
C ASP A 287 -1.05 3.38 1.82
N SER A 288 -0.93 4.01 3.00
CA SER A 288 0.23 4.84 3.37
C SER A 288 1.53 4.04 3.55
N GLY A 289 1.42 2.71 3.70
CA GLY A 289 2.57 1.81 3.86
C GLY A 289 3.35 1.58 2.57
N THR A 290 2.80 1.92 1.40
CA THR A 290 3.44 1.76 0.08
C THR A 290 3.53 3.09 -0.66
N SER A 291 4.55 3.25 -1.50
CA SER A 291 4.72 4.49 -2.27
C SER A 291 4.10 4.45 -3.66
N PHE A 292 4.14 3.30 -4.33
CA PHE A 292 3.70 3.15 -5.72
C PHE A 292 2.19 3.00 -5.83
N LEU A 293 1.67 3.30 -7.02
CA LEU A 293 0.34 2.92 -7.47
C LEU A 293 0.41 1.49 -8.01
N ALA A 294 -0.34 0.55 -7.41
CA ALA A 294 -0.42 -0.82 -7.93
C ALA A 294 -1.78 -1.07 -8.55
N GLY A 295 -1.84 -1.72 -9.71
CA GLY A 295 -3.11 -2.00 -10.38
C GLY A 295 -3.02 -3.09 -11.44
N PRO A 296 -4.15 -3.45 -12.07
CA PRO A 296 -4.21 -4.54 -13.03
C PRO A 296 -3.21 -4.39 -14.18
N THR A 297 -2.55 -5.48 -14.55
CA THR A 297 -1.53 -5.51 -15.61
C THR A 297 -2.06 -4.95 -16.93
N THR A 298 -3.33 -5.21 -17.25
CA THR A 298 -4.02 -4.71 -18.45
C THR A 298 -4.09 -3.19 -18.54
N ILE A 299 -4.20 -2.48 -17.41
CA ILE A 299 -4.19 -1.02 -17.36
C ILE A 299 -2.75 -0.50 -17.28
N VAL A 300 -1.91 -1.10 -16.42
CA VAL A 300 -0.53 -0.66 -16.23
C VAL A 300 0.29 -0.76 -17.52
N ALA A 301 0.06 -1.77 -18.36
CA ALA A 301 0.68 -1.86 -19.69
C ALA A 301 0.28 -0.69 -20.61
N GLN A 302 -1.00 -0.29 -20.61
CA GLN A 302 -1.47 0.88 -21.37
C GLN A 302 -0.81 2.17 -20.87
N ILE A 303 -0.69 2.33 -19.54
CA ILE A 303 -0.01 3.48 -18.94
C ILE A 303 1.47 3.48 -19.32
N ASN A 304 2.18 2.36 -19.16
CA ASN A 304 3.59 2.22 -19.50
C ASN A 304 3.86 2.56 -20.96
N HIS A 305 3.01 2.11 -21.88
CA HIS A 305 3.08 2.51 -23.29
C HIS A 305 2.91 4.02 -23.48
N ALA A 306 1.88 4.60 -22.87
CA ALA A 306 1.56 6.02 -23.02
C ALA A 306 2.61 6.97 -22.43
N ILE A 307 3.30 6.56 -21.36
CA ILE A 307 4.37 7.36 -20.73
C ILE A 307 5.77 7.01 -21.27
N GLY A 308 5.88 6.07 -22.20
CA GLY A 308 7.16 5.63 -22.76
C GLY A 308 8.05 4.90 -21.75
N ALA A 309 7.45 4.18 -20.80
CA ALA A 309 8.18 3.37 -19.83
C ALA A 309 8.79 2.12 -20.46
N ASP A 310 9.85 1.63 -19.85
CA ASP A 310 10.42 0.32 -20.14
C ASP A 310 9.50 -0.79 -19.61
N GLY A 311 9.36 -1.84 -20.41
CA GLY A 311 8.63 -3.06 -20.07
C GLY A 311 9.43 -4.30 -20.48
N ILE A 312 8.84 -5.46 -20.24
CA ILE A 312 9.34 -6.74 -20.74
C ILE A 312 8.63 -7.06 -22.04
N VAL A 313 9.42 -7.40 -23.06
CA VAL A 313 8.90 -7.95 -24.31
C VAL A 313 8.44 -9.39 -24.06
N SER A 314 7.14 -9.65 -24.13
CA SER A 314 6.62 -11.03 -24.10
C SER A 314 6.50 -11.57 -25.51
N ILE A 315 7.37 -12.52 -25.83
CA ILE A 315 7.36 -13.22 -27.13
C ILE A 315 6.05 -13.98 -27.30
N GLU A 316 5.53 -14.57 -26.23
CA GLU A 316 4.24 -15.27 -26.21
C GLU A 316 3.09 -14.34 -26.57
N CYS A 317 3.07 -13.13 -26.00
CA CYS A 317 2.09 -12.09 -26.33
C CYS A 317 2.19 -11.68 -27.80
N LYS A 318 3.40 -11.33 -28.28
CA LYS A 318 3.62 -10.94 -29.69
C LYS A 318 3.21 -12.05 -30.66
N ASN A 319 3.55 -13.30 -30.35
CA ASN A 319 3.14 -14.46 -31.14
C ASN A 319 1.63 -14.65 -31.15
N ALA A 320 0.97 -14.45 -30.01
CA ALA A 320 -0.48 -14.53 -29.92
C ALA A 320 -1.16 -13.44 -30.77
N VAL A 321 -0.66 -12.21 -30.75
CA VAL A 321 -1.13 -11.13 -31.61
C VAL A 321 -0.92 -11.46 -33.09
N THR A 322 0.27 -11.93 -33.46
CA THR A 322 0.62 -12.23 -34.85
C THR A 322 -0.18 -13.42 -35.41
N THR A 323 -0.40 -14.46 -34.60
CA THR A 323 -1.04 -15.70 -35.05
C THR A 323 -2.57 -15.64 -34.95
N TYR A 324 -3.10 -15.03 -33.89
CA TYR A 324 -4.53 -15.07 -33.59
C TYR A 324 -5.22 -13.71 -33.67
N GLY A 325 -4.50 -12.60 -33.83
CA GLY A 325 -5.06 -11.24 -33.80
C GLY A 325 -6.17 -11.01 -34.82
N ASP A 326 -6.02 -11.50 -36.05
CA ASP A 326 -7.07 -11.41 -37.08
C ASP A 326 -8.34 -12.20 -36.72
N SER A 327 -8.17 -13.40 -36.15
CA SER A 327 -9.27 -14.25 -35.70
C SER A 327 -10.00 -13.63 -34.51
N ILE A 328 -9.24 -13.14 -33.52
CA ILE A 328 -9.76 -12.41 -32.36
C ILE A 328 -10.57 -11.20 -32.81
N TRP A 329 -10.04 -10.40 -33.73
CA TRP A 329 -10.74 -9.27 -34.31
C TRP A 329 -12.05 -9.68 -35.00
N ALA A 330 -12.00 -10.73 -35.84
CA ALA A 330 -13.17 -11.22 -36.55
C ALA A 330 -14.28 -11.69 -35.59
N PHE A 331 -13.92 -12.39 -34.52
CA PHE A 331 -14.87 -12.81 -33.49
C PHE A 331 -15.47 -11.62 -32.72
N LEU A 332 -14.68 -10.61 -32.37
CA LEU A 332 -15.20 -9.43 -31.68
C LEU A 332 -16.16 -8.62 -32.58
N ILE A 333 -15.84 -8.45 -33.86
CA ILE A 333 -16.72 -7.75 -34.82
C ILE A 333 -17.98 -8.55 -35.14
N SER A 334 -17.95 -9.88 -35.09
CA SER A 334 -19.16 -10.71 -35.27
C SER A 334 -20.12 -10.66 -34.09
N GLY A 335 -19.75 -9.97 -32.99
CA GLY A 335 -20.55 -9.83 -31.78
C GLY A 335 -20.37 -10.98 -30.79
N LEU A 336 -19.32 -11.81 -30.94
CA LEU A 336 -18.98 -12.80 -29.92
C LEU A 336 -18.62 -12.11 -28.61
N GLN A 337 -19.13 -12.65 -27.51
CA GLN A 337 -18.81 -12.18 -26.16
C GLN A 337 -17.30 -12.31 -25.90
N PRO A 338 -16.61 -11.24 -25.43
CA PRO A 338 -15.17 -11.23 -25.21
C PRO A 338 -14.64 -12.42 -24.40
N GLU A 339 -15.40 -12.84 -23.39
CA GLU A 339 -15.05 -13.95 -22.48
C GLU A 339 -14.98 -15.31 -23.20
N LYS A 340 -15.62 -15.43 -24.38
CA LYS A 340 -15.63 -16.67 -25.18
C LYS A 340 -14.56 -16.67 -26.26
N VAL A 341 -14.01 -15.51 -26.62
CA VAL A 341 -13.10 -15.39 -27.77
C VAL A 341 -11.86 -16.27 -27.59
N CYS A 342 -11.24 -16.24 -26.42
CA CYS A 342 -10.03 -17.03 -26.15
C CYS A 342 -10.25 -18.54 -26.14
N PHE A 343 -11.47 -18.98 -25.83
CA PHE A 343 -11.87 -20.36 -25.99
C PHE A 343 -12.05 -20.72 -27.47
N GLU A 344 -12.75 -19.90 -28.25
CA GLU A 344 -12.97 -20.15 -29.68
C GLU A 344 -11.68 -20.16 -30.50
N VAL A 345 -10.67 -19.35 -30.14
CA VAL A 345 -9.34 -19.43 -30.78
C VAL A 345 -8.47 -20.57 -30.24
N GLY A 346 -8.94 -21.33 -29.24
CA GLY A 346 -8.27 -22.50 -28.68
C GLY A 346 -7.13 -22.20 -27.71
N LEU A 347 -7.04 -20.97 -27.19
CA LEU A 347 -5.99 -20.55 -26.23
C LEU A 347 -6.38 -20.76 -24.76
N CYS A 348 -7.68 -20.85 -24.48
CA CYS A 348 -8.23 -21.16 -23.16
C CYS A 348 -9.03 -22.46 -23.19
N LEU A 349 -9.10 -23.15 -22.05
CA LEU A 349 -9.96 -24.32 -21.86
C LEU A 349 -11.33 -23.85 -21.35
N TYR A 350 -12.42 -24.37 -21.93
CA TYR A 350 -13.77 -24.13 -21.43
C TYR A 350 -14.00 -24.91 -20.14
N ASP A 351 -14.42 -24.21 -19.08
CA ASP A 351 -14.84 -24.85 -17.83
C ASP A 351 -16.37 -24.86 -17.75
N GLU A 352 -16.99 -26.00 -18.02
CA GLU A 352 -18.46 -26.21 -17.91
C GLU A 352 -19.00 -25.94 -16.49
N SER A 353 -18.15 -25.80 -15.47
CA SER A 353 -18.56 -25.63 -14.07
C SER A 353 -19.09 -24.24 -13.71
N GLN A 354 -18.86 -23.20 -14.53
CA GLN A 354 -19.43 -21.88 -14.25
C GLN A 354 -20.91 -21.76 -14.63
N ALA A 355 -21.39 -22.50 -15.64
CA ALA A 355 -22.80 -22.49 -16.04
C ALA A 355 -23.73 -23.15 -14.99
N ILE A 356 -23.21 -24.08 -14.17
CA ILE A 356 -23.99 -24.86 -13.20
C ILE A 356 -24.03 -24.22 -11.80
N ARG A 357 -23.10 -23.31 -11.48
CA ARG A 357 -23.04 -22.65 -10.15
C ARG A 357 -24.21 -21.70 -9.86
N SER A 358 -24.96 -21.28 -10.87
CA SER A 358 -26.19 -20.51 -10.68
C SER A 358 -27.35 -21.34 -10.11
N SER A 359 -27.24 -22.68 -10.02
CA SER A 359 -28.37 -23.54 -9.70
C SER A 359 -28.18 -24.60 -8.60
N ILE A 360 -26.95 -24.90 -8.13
CA ILE A 360 -26.76 -25.94 -7.10
C ILE A 360 -25.68 -25.56 -6.07
N LYS A 361 -26.09 -25.33 -4.81
CA LYS A 361 -25.20 -25.35 -3.64
C LYS A 361 -24.78 -26.80 -3.36
N MET A 362 -23.57 -27.19 -3.73
CA MET A 362 -22.92 -28.35 -3.12
C MET A 362 -21.48 -28.04 -2.70
N VAL A 363 -21.21 -28.42 -1.45
CA VAL A 363 -19.92 -28.41 -0.77
C VAL A 363 -19.04 -29.48 -1.40
N GLY A 364 -17.99 -29.06 -2.09
CA GLY A 364 -17.02 -29.97 -2.72
C GLY A 364 -15.70 -29.26 -2.97
N ARG A 365 -14.63 -29.81 -2.40
CA ARG A 365 -13.22 -29.37 -2.51
C ARG A 365 -12.85 -29.05 -3.96
N SER A 366 -12.70 -27.77 -4.30
CA SER A 366 -12.15 -27.36 -5.59
C SER A 366 -10.61 -27.35 -5.54
N GLN A 367 -9.98 -28.32 -6.21
CA GLN A 367 -8.59 -28.17 -6.64
C GLN A 367 -8.54 -27.01 -7.65
N LYS A 368 -7.91 -25.90 -7.28
CA LYS A 368 -7.63 -24.75 -8.17
C LYS A 368 -6.72 -25.26 -9.30
N ARG A 369 -7.26 -25.38 -10.52
CA ARG A 369 -6.48 -25.69 -11.72
C ARG A 369 -5.90 -24.36 -12.22
N SER A 370 -4.58 -24.27 -12.28
CA SER A 370 -3.89 -23.09 -12.83
C SER A 370 -4.28 -22.92 -14.29
N GLU A 371 -4.84 -21.77 -14.66
CA GLU A 371 -4.96 -21.35 -16.06
C GLU A 371 -3.56 -21.30 -16.70
N SER A 372 -3.49 -21.54 -18.02
CA SER A 372 -2.24 -21.44 -18.75
C SER A 372 -1.86 -19.96 -18.90
N ALA A 373 -0.57 -19.63 -18.80
CA ALA A 373 -0.09 -18.26 -19.02
C ALA A 373 -0.49 -17.70 -20.39
N VAL A 374 -0.67 -18.58 -21.38
CA VAL A 374 -1.12 -18.25 -22.73
C VAL A 374 -2.60 -17.82 -22.75
N CYS A 375 -3.45 -18.44 -21.93
CA CYS A 375 -4.86 -18.07 -21.82
C CYS A 375 -4.99 -16.64 -21.26
N THR A 376 -4.30 -16.32 -20.15
CA THR A 376 -4.31 -14.97 -19.57
C THR A 376 -3.83 -13.91 -20.58
N LEU A 377 -2.77 -14.20 -21.34
CA LEU A 377 -2.31 -13.28 -22.40
C LEU A 377 -3.35 -13.08 -23.50
N CYS A 378 -4.06 -14.14 -23.90
CA CYS A 378 -5.17 -14.00 -24.84
C CYS A 378 -6.26 -13.09 -24.29
N GLU A 379 -6.68 -13.28 -23.03
CA GLU A 379 -7.73 -12.46 -22.42
C GLU A 379 -7.34 -10.98 -22.39
N MET A 380 -6.07 -10.68 -22.09
CA MET A 380 -5.51 -9.33 -22.16
C MET A 380 -5.56 -8.76 -23.59
N ILE A 381 -5.18 -9.55 -24.60
CA ILE A 381 -5.22 -9.13 -26.01
C ILE A 381 -6.66 -8.85 -26.46
N VAL A 382 -7.59 -9.76 -26.17
CA VAL A 382 -9.03 -9.58 -26.46
C VAL A 382 -9.54 -8.30 -25.82
N PHE A 383 -9.21 -8.07 -24.56
CA PHE A 383 -9.58 -6.87 -23.83
C PHE A 383 -9.03 -5.60 -24.49
N TRP A 384 -7.74 -5.53 -24.82
CA TRP A 384 -7.16 -4.34 -25.45
C TRP A 384 -7.74 -4.07 -26.84
N ILE A 385 -7.99 -5.12 -27.64
CA ILE A 385 -8.67 -4.97 -28.93
C ILE A 385 -10.07 -4.38 -28.72
N GLN A 386 -10.83 -4.87 -27.73
CA GLN A 386 -12.16 -4.36 -27.41
C GLN A 386 -12.14 -2.89 -26.99
N VAL A 387 -11.18 -2.48 -26.15
CA VAL A 387 -11.03 -1.09 -25.73
C VAL A 387 -10.73 -0.18 -26.92
N GLU A 388 -9.86 -0.60 -27.84
CA GLU A 388 -9.49 0.18 -29.00
C GLU A 388 -10.57 0.18 -30.11
N LEU A 389 -11.38 -0.87 -30.19
CA LEU A 389 -12.55 -0.95 -31.06
C LEU A 389 -13.58 0.14 -30.70
N LYS A 390 -13.81 0.39 -29.41
CA LYS A 390 -14.68 1.50 -28.95
C LYS A 390 -14.18 2.87 -29.44
N LYS A 391 -12.88 3.01 -29.74
CA LYS A 391 -12.25 4.25 -30.24
C LYS A 391 -12.31 4.40 -31.77
N GLN A 392 -13.06 3.55 -32.47
CA GLN A 392 -13.25 3.59 -33.93
C GLN A 392 -11.95 3.57 -34.75
N LYS A 393 -10.92 2.86 -34.26
CA LYS A 393 -9.64 2.69 -34.98
C LYS A 393 -9.72 1.56 -36.00
N THR A 394 -8.88 1.62 -37.04
CA THR A 394 -8.78 0.55 -38.04
C THR A 394 -8.12 -0.70 -37.47
N LYS A 395 -8.44 -1.88 -38.01
CA LYS A 395 -7.87 -3.16 -37.57
C LYS A 395 -6.35 -3.12 -37.46
N GLU A 396 -5.68 -2.60 -38.49
CA GLU A 396 -4.22 -2.55 -38.57
C GLU A 396 -3.64 -1.68 -37.46
N LYS A 397 -4.28 -0.54 -37.15
CA LYS A 397 -3.86 0.34 -36.07
C LYS A 397 -4.08 -0.30 -34.70
N VAL A 398 -5.18 -1.03 -34.51
CA VAL A 398 -5.48 -1.72 -33.26
C VAL A 398 -4.50 -2.86 -33.02
N LEU A 399 -4.30 -3.75 -34.00
CA LEU A 399 -3.36 -4.86 -33.86
C LEU A 399 -1.92 -4.38 -33.67
N LYS A 400 -1.52 -3.30 -34.35
CA LYS A 400 -0.21 -2.67 -34.11
C LYS A 400 -0.09 -2.14 -32.69
N TYR A 401 -1.10 -1.42 -32.20
CA TYR A 401 -1.08 -0.91 -30.83
C TYR A 401 -0.99 -2.04 -29.80
N VAL A 402 -1.73 -3.12 -29.99
CA VAL A 402 -1.71 -4.29 -29.10
C VAL A 402 -0.36 -5.02 -29.17
N ASP A 403 0.27 -5.10 -30.34
CA ASP A 403 1.65 -5.59 -30.48
C ASP A 403 2.66 -4.73 -29.70
N GLU A 404 2.51 -3.40 -29.74
CA GLU A 404 3.34 -2.47 -28.95
C GLU A 404 3.09 -2.65 -27.44
N LEU A 405 1.87 -2.95 -26.99
CA LEU A 405 1.60 -3.26 -25.59
C LEU A 405 2.30 -4.53 -25.12
N CYS A 406 2.46 -5.54 -25.99
CA CYS A 406 3.23 -6.74 -25.68
C CYS A 406 4.73 -6.46 -25.46
N GLU A 407 5.25 -5.32 -25.91
CA GLU A 407 6.62 -4.84 -25.62
C GLU A 407 6.72 -4.06 -24.31
N LYS A 408 5.57 -3.62 -23.78
CA LYS A 408 5.44 -2.72 -22.63
C LYS A 408 4.82 -3.40 -21.41
N LEU A 409 4.74 -4.73 -21.41
CA LEU A 409 4.26 -5.46 -20.25
C LEU A 409 5.10 -5.11 -19.02
N PRO A 410 4.45 -4.84 -17.88
CA PRO A 410 5.16 -4.49 -16.66
C PRO A 410 6.04 -5.65 -16.22
N ASN A 411 7.23 -5.33 -15.74
CA ASN A 411 8.14 -6.33 -15.19
C ASN A 411 7.54 -6.89 -13.89
N PRO A 412 7.20 -8.18 -13.79
CA PRO A 412 6.61 -8.77 -12.59
C PRO A 412 7.59 -8.78 -11.41
N GLY A 413 8.88 -8.52 -11.68
CA GLY A 413 9.96 -8.44 -10.74
C GLY A 413 10.86 -7.22 -10.94
N GLY A 414 10.29 -6.08 -11.32
CA GLY A 414 11.06 -4.84 -11.33
C GLY A 414 10.22 -3.59 -11.56
N LYS A 415 10.84 -2.44 -11.26
CA LYS A 415 10.25 -1.14 -11.55
C LYS A 415 10.43 -0.80 -13.03
N SER A 416 9.44 -0.13 -13.62
CA SER A 416 9.53 0.38 -14.99
C SER A 416 10.28 1.72 -15.00
N PHE A 417 11.34 1.80 -15.79
CA PHE A 417 12.12 3.02 -15.97
C PHE A 417 11.49 3.89 -17.04
N ILE A 418 11.64 5.21 -16.94
CA ILE A 418 11.18 6.17 -17.97
C ILE A 418 12.33 7.12 -18.29
N ASN A 419 12.34 7.66 -19.51
CA ASN A 419 13.28 8.72 -19.84
C ASN A 419 12.90 10.01 -19.08
N CYS A 420 13.81 10.50 -18.23
CA CYS A 420 13.61 11.72 -17.46
C CYS A 420 13.32 12.96 -18.33
N ASP A 421 13.84 13.01 -19.56
CA ASP A 421 13.67 14.14 -20.47
C ASP A 421 12.25 14.21 -21.04
N ASN A 422 11.53 13.09 -21.04
CA ASN A 422 10.18 12.99 -21.61
C ASN A 422 9.08 13.34 -20.60
N ILE A 423 9.39 13.60 -19.32
CA ILE A 423 8.37 13.78 -18.27
C ILE A 423 7.34 14.85 -18.65
N ALA A 424 7.81 15.99 -19.19
CA ALA A 424 6.95 17.12 -19.54
C ALA A 424 5.96 16.82 -20.69
N THR A 425 6.17 15.76 -21.48
CA THR A 425 5.31 15.38 -22.61
C THR A 425 4.39 14.20 -22.30
N MET A 426 4.53 13.57 -21.13
CA MET A 426 3.69 12.45 -20.74
C MET A 426 2.25 12.91 -20.41
N PRO A 427 1.24 12.05 -20.59
CA PRO A 427 -0.14 12.38 -20.30
C PRO A 427 -0.44 12.38 -18.79
N PHE A 428 -1.44 13.16 -18.37
CA PHE A 428 -2.04 12.96 -17.05
C PHE A 428 -2.67 11.57 -16.94
N VAL A 429 -2.62 10.98 -15.75
CA VAL A 429 -3.40 9.76 -15.42
C VAL A 429 -4.41 10.14 -14.35
N SER A 430 -5.69 9.90 -14.60
CA SER A 430 -6.77 10.32 -13.70
C SER A 430 -7.54 9.13 -13.16
N PHE A 431 -7.83 9.15 -11.85
CA PHE A 431 -8.72 8.19 -11.21
C PHE A 431 -10.09 8.82 -10.99
N THR A 432 -11.16 8.10 -11.32
CA THR A 432 -12.53 8.54 -10.99
C THR A 432 -12.91 8.01 -9.62
N ILE A 433 -13.21 8.88 -8.66
CA ILE A 433 -13.58 8.51 -7.29
C ILE A 433 -14.79 9.36 -6.87
N GLY A 434 -15.91 8.71 -6.53
CA GLY A 434 -17.14 9.42 -6.14
C GLY A 434 -17.61 10.41 -7.21
N ASP A 435 -17.63 9.99 -8.48
CA ASP A 435 -17.99 10.81 -9.65
C ASP A 435 -17.12 12.07 -9.87
N LYS A 436 -15.95 12.13 -9.24
CA LYS A 436 -14.95 13.19 -9.40
C LYS A 436 -13.66 12.65 -9.97
N SER A 437 -13.02 13.44 -10.83
CA SER A 437 -11.73 13.10 -11.43
C SER A 437 -10.57 13.58 -10.56
N PHE A 438 -9.63 12.69 -10.29
CA PHE A 438 -8.39 12.92 -9.53
C PHE A 438 -7.17 12.77 -10.46
N PRO A 439 -6.81 13.81 -11.24
CA PRO A 439 -5.68 13.77 -12.15
C PRO A 439 -4.34 13.76 -11.40
N LEU A 440 -3.39 12.96 -11.88
CA LEU A 440 -1.98 13.00 -11.49
C LEU A 440 -1.15 13.50 -12.67
N SER A 441 -0.35 14.53 -12.42
CA SER A 441 0.60 15.05 -13.42
C SER A 441 1.79 14.09 -13.60
N PRO A 442 2.49 14.17 -14.74
CA PRO A 442 3.74 13.43 -14.96
C PRO A 442 4.75 13.54 -13.84
N GLU A 443 4.91 14.73 -13.27
CA GLU A 443 5.84 14.99 -12.16
C GLU A 443 5.38 14.31 -10.87
N GLN A 444 4.08 14.15 -10.65
CA GLN A 444 3.53 13.56 -9.44
C GLN A 444 3.67 12.04 -9.44
N TYR A 445 3.36 11.38 -10.56
CA TYR A 445 3.45 9.92 -10.68
C TYR A 445 4.83 9.42 -11.08
N THR A 446 5.80 10.30 -11.39
CA THR A 446 7.19 9.92 -11.65
C THR A 446 8.01 9.97 -10.36
N ILE A 447 8.80 8.93 -10.11
CA ILE A 447 9.79 8.93 -9.02
C ILE A 447 11.16 9.25 -9.62
N ARG A 448 11.76 10.36 -9.18
CA ARG A 448 13.14 10.73 -9.51
C ARG A 448 14.09 10.26 -8.42
N VAL A 449 15.15 9.60 -8.83
CA VAL A 449 16.19 9.04 -7.97
C VAL A 449 17.51 9.66 -8.40
N GLU A 450 18.02 10.56 -7.58
CA GLU A 450 19.29 11.23 -7.82
C GLU A 450 20.43 10.29 -7.41
N GLY A 451 21.16 9.80 -8.40
CA GLY A 451 22.44 9.13 -8.20
C GLY A 451 23.59 10.13 -8.16
N LYS A 452 24.79 9.67 -7.79
CA LYS A 452 25.99 10.52 -7.71
C LYS A 452 26.36 11.19 -9.05
N CYS A 453 26.05 10.53 -10.18
CA CYS A 453 26.44 10.98 -11.52
C CYS A 453 25.28 10.96 -12.54
N SER A 454 24.09 10.51 -12.17
CA SER A 454 22.94 10.39 -13.08
C SER A 454 21.64 10.46 -12.30
N THR A 455 20.58 10.95 -12.95
CA THR A 455 19.22 10.86 -12.42
C THR A 455 18.50 9.71 -13.10
N VAL A 456 17.85 8.87 -12.31
CA VAL A 456 17.03 7.76 -12.80
C VAL A 456 15.58 8.10 -12.54
N CYS A 457 14.72 7.93 -13.55
CA CYS A 457 13.29 8.15 -13.43
C CYS A 457 12.55 6.82 -13.52
N LEU A 458 11.62 6.61 -12.60
CA LEU A 458 10.78 5.42 -12.52
C LEU A 458 9.32 5.82 -12.71
N SER A 459 8.58 4.97 -13.42
CA SER A 459 7.13 4.97 -13.38
C SER A 459 6.65 4.67 -11.96
N GLY A 460 5.72 5.48 -11.46
CA GLY A 460 5.05 5.26 -10.18
C GLY A 460 4.03 4.12 -10.20
N PHE A 461 3.81 3.49 -11.35
CA PHE A 461 2.85 2.40 -11.53
C PHE A 461 3.55 1.04 -11.48
N THR A 462 2.92 0.07 -10.82
CA THR A 462 3.35 -1.32 -10.75
C THR A 462 2.19 -2.26 -11.00
N ALA A 463 2.45 -3.40 -11.63
CA ALA A 463 1.42 -4.39 -11.88
C ALA A 463 1.09 -5.18 -10.61
N LEU A 464 -0.20 -5.44 -10.44
CA LEU A 464 -0.76 -6.26 -9.40
C LEU A 464 -2.06 -6.88 -9.93
N ASP A 465 -2.02 -8.18 -10.20
CA ASP A 465 -3.21 -8.94 -10.54
C ASP A 465 -3.67 -9.74 -9.32
N VAL A 466 -4.86 -9.40 -8.81
CA VAL A 466 -5.45 -10.08 -7.65
C VAL A 466 -6.54 -11.03 -8.14
N PRO A 467 -6.48 -12.32 -7.81
CA PRO A 467 -7.51 -13.26 -8.21
C PRO A 467 -8.85 -12.95 -7.54
N SER A 468 -9.93 -13.45 -8.13
CA SER A 468 -11.26 -13.45 -7.50
C SER A 468 -11.23 -14.03 -6.08
N PRO A 469 -12.04 -13.51 -5.13
CA PRO A 469 -13.18 -12.60 -5.32
C PRO A 469 -12.86 -11.09 -5.26
N GLN A 470 -11.64 -10.68 -4.92
CA GLN A 470 -11.27 -9.25 -4.91
C GLN A 470 -11.27 -8.64 -6.31
N GLY A 471 -10.88 -9.42 -7.33
CA GLY A 471 -10.88 -8.99 -8.72
C GLY A 471 -9.97 -7.79 -8.98
N SER A 472 -10.39 -6.92 -9.89
CA SER A 472 -9.66 -5.71 -10.31
C SER A 472 -9.47 -4.74 -9.14
N LEU A 473 -8.29 -4.81 -8.52
CA LEU A 473 -7.92 -4.05 -7.34
C LEU A 473 -6.77 -3.08 -7.64
N TRP A 474 -6.93 -1.85 -7.18
CA TRP A 474 -5.87 -0.85 -7.11
C TRP A 474 -5.34 -0.70 -5.68
N VAL A 475 -4.11 -0.22 -5.57
CA VAL A 475 -3.51 0.29 -4.34
C VAL A 475 -3.07 1.72 -4.58
N LEU A 476 -3.70 2.66 -3.87
CA LEU A 476 -3.40 4.08 -3.94
C LEU A 476 -2.40 4.41 -2.82
N GLY A 477 -1.11 4.37 -3.18
CA GLY A 477 0.00 4.64 -2.27
C GLY A 477 0.35 6.12 -2.10
N ASN A 478 1.54 6.38 -1.56
CA ASN A 478 2.05 7.73 -1.26
C ASN A 478 2.13 8.67 -2.48
N ILE A 479 2.21 8.14 -3.71
CA ILE A 479 2.10 8.98 -4.92
C ILE A 479 0.73 9.67 -4.99
N PHE A 480 -0.34 8.91 -4.77
CA PHE A 480 -1.70 9.45 -4.76
C PHE A 480 -1.92 10.32 -3.52
N MET A 481 -1.59 9.80 -2.33
CA MET A 481 -1.78 10.50 -1.06
C MET A 481 -0.88 11.74 -0.90
N GLY A 482 0.19 11.85 -1.68
CA GLY A 482 1.02 13.06 -1.75
C GLY A 482 0.43 14.15 -2.65
N ALA A 483 -0.30 13.77 -3.70
CA ALA A 483 -1.06 14.71 -4.52
C ALA A 483 -2.37 15.12 -3.84
N TYR A 484 -2.94 14.23 -3.04
CA TYR A 484 -4.23 14.41 -2.39
C TYR A 484 -4.16 14.16 -0.88
N HIS A 485 -4.37 15.21 -0.10
CA HIS A 485 -4.55 15.08 1.34
C HIS A 485 -5.67 14.09 1.63
N THR A 486 -5.38 13.13 2.49
CA THR A 486 -6.27 11.98 2.71
C THR A 486 -6.75 11.95 4.15
N VAL A 487 -8.07 11.86 4.34
CA VAL A 487 -8.73 11.71 5.65
C VAL A 487 -9.33 10.31 5.74
N PHE A 488 -8.99 9.59 6.80
CA PHE A 488 -9.58 8.31 7.16
C PHE A 488 -10.59 8.56 8.28
N ASP A 489 -11.87 8.52 7.94
CA ASP A 489 -12.98 8.77 8.86
C ASP A 489 -13.50 7.43 9.38
N PHE A 490 -12.95 7.00 10.51
CA PHE A 490 -13.31 5.73 11.15
C PHE A 490 -14.73 5.77 11.72
N GLY A 491 -15.16 6.92 12.25
CA GLY A 491 -16.49 7.09 12.83
C GLY A 491 -17.61 6.88 11.81
N ASN A 492 -17.40 7.31 10.56
CA ASN A 492 -18.39 7.18 9.48
C ASN A 492 -18.01 6.13 8.41
N LEU A 493 -16.91 5.39 8.62
CA LEU A 493 -16.37 4.39 7.68
C LEU A 493 -16.27 4.90 6.24
N ARG A 494 -15.52 5.98 6.05
CA ARG A 494 -15.31 6.62 4.73
C ARG A 494 -13.90 7.20 4.61
N VAL A 495 -13.45 7.41 3.38
CA VAL A 495 -12.16 8.06 3.08
C VAL A 495 -12.43 9.33 2.27
N GLY A 496 -11.76 10.42 2.63
CA GLY A 496 -11.90 11.74 2.02
C GLY A 496 -10.63 12.22 1.35
N PHE A 497 -10.75 12.81 0.17
CA PHE A 497 -9.62 13.33 -0.60
C PHE A 497 -9.81 14.80 -0.97
N ALA A 498 -8.79 15.62 -0.73
CA ALA A 498 -8.71 17.01 -1.18
C ALA A 498 -7.34 17.27 -1.81
N GLN A 499 -7.21 18.29 -2.66
CA GLN A 499 -5.92 18.63 -3.26
C GLN A 499 -4.92 19.00 -2.16
N SER A 500 -3.75 18.36 -2.16
CA SER A 500 -2.67 18.69 -1.21
C SER A 500 -2.15 20.12 -1.46
N ALA A 501 -1.81 20.84 -0.39
CA ALA A 501 -1.47 22.27 -0.44
C ALA A 501 -0.11 22.58 -1.10
#